data_AF-A0AB34SQD3-F1
#
_entry.id   AF-A0AB34SQD3-F1
#
_cell.length_a   1.000
_cell.length_b   1.000
_cell.length_c   1.000
_cell.angle_alpha   90.00
_cell.angle_beta   90.00
_cell.angle_gamma   90.00
#
_symmetry.space_group_name_H-M   'P 1'
#
loop_
_entity.id
_entity.type
_entity.pdbx_description
1 polymer ?
#
loop_
_entity_poly.entity_id
_entity_poly.type
_entity_poly.pdbx_seq_one_letter_code
_entity_poly.pdbx_strand_id
1 'polypeptide(L)'
;MSPRTHEVPDELLSSLLVNYTKPEDLIGENGLLKQLTKRLVERALDAEMTEHLGHDKHEPVANAAGNTRNGRSRKTLKGEFGELPIEIPRDRRACAEFCVTVVWVTAEEVAPRTGS
;
A
#
# COMPACT_ATOMS: atom_id res chain seq x y z
N MET A 1 4.78 -9.46 20.60
CA MET A 1 5.64 -8.66 19.69
C MET A 1 5.80 -7.29 20.33
N SER A 2 7.02 -6.86 20.64
CA SER A 2 7.26 -5.50 21.15
C SER A 2 6.95 -4.48 20.04
N PRO A 3 6.31 -3.35 20.34
CA PRO A 3 6.05 -2.32 19.33
C PRO A 3 7.39 -1.80 18.81
N ARG A 4 7.58 -1.84 17.50
CA ARG A 4 8.68 -1.11 16.86
C ARG A 4 8.23 0.34 16.73
N THR A 5 8.85 1.23 17.48
CA THR A 5 8.69 2.67 17.29
C THR A 5 9.66 3.09 16.19
N HIS A 6 9.14 3.71 15.13
CA HIS A 6 9.95 4.35 14.11
C HIS A 6 10.08 5.83 14.44
N GLU A 7 11.30 6.31 14.68
CA GLU A 7 11.55 7.74 14.87
C GLU A 7 11.32 8.47 13.55
N VAL A 8 10.46 9.48 13.58
CA VAL A 8 10.18 10.34 12.44
C VAL A 8 11.00 11.63 12.63
N PRO A 9 12.02 11.91 11.79
CA PRO A 9 12.83 13.10 11.95
C PRO A 9 12.02 14.39 11.76
N ASP A 10 12.30 15.42 12.56
CA ASP A 10 11.64 16.73 12.46
C ASP A 10 11.87 17.41 11.10
N GLU A 11 13.01 17.13 10.45
CA GLU A 11 13.29 17.61 9.09
C GLU A 11 12.30 17.05 8.06
N LEU A 12 11.91 15.78 8.20
CA LEU A 12 10.91 15.16 7.35
C LEU A 12 9.55 15.84 7.58
N LEU A 13 9.16 16.04 8.85
CA LEU A 13 7.90 16.71 9.20
C LEU A 13 7.85 18.12 8.63
N SER A 14 8.94 18.87 8.76
CA SER A 14 9.09 20.22 8.21
C SER A 14 8.95 20.21 6.68
N SER A 15 9.55 19.23 6.00
CA SER A 15 9.45 19.09 4.54
C SER A 15 8.02 18.78 4.07
N LEU A 16 7.28 17.97 4.84
CA LEU A 16 5.91 17.58 4.52
C LEU A 16 4.90 18.71 4.79
N LEU A 17 5.19 19.59 5.74
CA LEU A 17 4.31 20.68 6.17
C LEU A 17 4.63 22.04 5.53
N VAL A 18 5.60 22.12 4.62
CA VAL A 18 6.07 23.40 4.02
C VAL A 18 4.96 24.24 3.38
N ASN A 19 3.92 23.61 2.83
CA ASN A 19 2.79 24.28 2.17
C ASN A 19 1.48 24.20 2.97
N TYR A 20 1.56 23.82 4.25
CA TYR A 20 0.37 23.67 5.08
C TYR A 20 -0.24 25.04 5.39
N THR A 21 -1.49 25.25 4.99
CA THR A 21 -2.19 26.53 5.25
C THR A 21 -3.47 26.32 6.05
N LYS A 22 -4.20 25.23 5.81
CA LYS A 22 -5.52 24.97 6.40
C LYS A 22 -5.69 23.49 6.78
N PRO A 23 -6.58 23.16 7.74
CA PRO A 23 -6.80 21.77 8.18
C PRO A 23 -7.12 20.81 7.02
N GLU A 24 -7.80 21.27 5.98
CA GLU A 24 -8.15 20.48 4.80
C GLU A 24 -6.92 19.99 4.02
N ASP A 25 -5.78 20.68 4.12
CA ASP A 25 -4.54 20.25 3.47
C ASP A 25 -3.96 18.99 4.15
N LEU A 26 -4.30 18.73 5.41
CA LEU A 26 -3.88 17.53 6.14
C LEU A 26 -4.89 16.39 5.97
N ILE A 27 -6.17 16.66 6.23
CA ILE A 27 -7.22 15.63 6.39
C ILE A 27 -8.29 15.66 5.30
N GLY A 28 -8.24 16.61 4.36
CA GLY A 28 -9.24 16.71 3.29
C GLY A 28 -9.18 15.56 2.29
N GLU A 29 -10.06 15.59 1.29
CA GLU A 29 -10.19 14.54 0.27
C GLU A 29 -8.87 14.25 -0.48
N ASN A 30 -8.04 15.28 -0.65
CA ASN A 30 -6.70 15.22 -1.24
C ASN A 30 -5.60 15.54 -0.22
N GLY A 31 -5.91 15.41 1.06
CA GLY A 31 -5.03 15.78 2.16
C GLY A 31 -3.75 14.95 2.21
N LEU A 32 -2.73 15.53 2.83
CA LEU A 32 -1.40 14.95 2.96
C LEU A 32 -1.43 13.54 3.56
N LEU A 33 -2.22 13.31 4.62
CA LEU A 33 -2.27 12.01 5.30
C LEU A 33 -2.74 10.90 4.37
N LYS A 34 -3.78 11.17 3.57
CA LYS A 34 -4.32 10.20 2.62
C LYS A 34 -3.31 9.86 1.53
N GLN A 35 -2.62 10.87 1.00
CA GLN A 35 -1.56 10.66 0.01
C GLN A 35 -0.35 9.91 0.60
N LEU A 36 0.02 10.22 1.85
CA LEU A 36 1.13 9.55 2.54
C LEU A 36 0.81 8.07 2.77
N THR A 37 -0.36 7.76 3.33
CA THR A 37 -0.82 6.38 3.53
C THR A 37 -0.85 5.61 2.22
N LYS A 38 -1.38 6.21 1.15
CA LYS A 38 -1.35 5.61 -0.19
C LYS A 38 0.06 5.22 -0.61
N ARG A 39 1.01 6.17 -0.56
CA ARG A 39 2.39 5.94 -1.01
C ARG A 39 3.11 4.91 -0.16
N LEU A 40 2.86 4.90 1.15
CA LEU A 40 3.43 3.90 2.07
C LEU A 40 2.93 2.49 1.73
N VAL A 41 1.61 2.33 1.55
CA VAL A 41 1.01 1.04 1.19
C VAL A 41 1.52 0.56 -0.17
N GLU A 42 1.53 1.42 -1.19
CA GLU A 42 2.02 1.06 -2.52
C GLU A 42 3.50 0.65 -2.50
N ARG A 43 4.32 1.34 -1.72
CA ARG A 43 5.75 1.02 -1.58
C ARG A 43 5.99 -0.28 -0.80
N ALA A 44 5.18 -0.55 0.23
CA ALA A 44 5.22 -1.82 0.94
C ALA A 44 4.87 -2.99 0.00
N LEU A 45 3.80 -2.83 -0.80
CA LEU A 45 3.41 -3.84 -1.79
C LEU A 45 4.47 -4.05 -2.87
N ASP A 46 5.17 -3.00 -3.29
CA ASP A 46 6.29 -3.13 -4.24
C ASP A 46 7.47 -3.90 -3.65
N ALA A 47 7.79 -3.67 -2.37
CA ALA A 47 8.83 -4.40 -1.66
C ALA A 47 8.48 -5.89 -1.49
N GLU A 48 7.23 -6.18 -1.09
CA GLU A 48 6.73 -7.56 -1.02
C GLU A 48 6.77 -8.25 -2.39
N MET A 49 6.50 -7.52 -3.48
CA MET A 49 6.62 -8.05 -4.84
C MET A 49 8.08 -8.33 -5.23
N THR A 50 9.05 -7.50 -4.81
CA THR A 50 10.47 -7.78 -5.02
C THR A 50 10.86 -9.07 -4.31
N GLU A 51 10.44 -9.23 -3.05
CA GLU A 51 10.73 -10.42 -2.26
C GLU A 51 10.09 -11.68 -2.86
N HIS A 52 8.82 -11.59 -3.28
CA HIS A 52 8.09 -12.69 -3.91
C HIS A 52 8.74 -13.15 -5.22
N LEU A 53 9.18 -12.21 -6.07
CA LEU A 53 9.80 -12.54 -7.35
C LEU A 53 11.29 -12.88 -7.23
N GLY A 54 11.95 -12.47 -6.15
CA GLY A 54 13.38 -12.63 -5.93
C GLY A 54 14.26 -11.72 -6.82
N HIS A 55 13.68 -10.66 -7.40
CA HIS A 55 14.42 -9.69 -8.21
C HIS A 55 13.70 -8.33 -8.28
N ASP A 56 14.47 -7.25 -8.45
CA ASP A 56 13.92 -5.90 -8.54
C ASP A 56 13.34 -5.57 -9.92
N LYS A 57 12.66 -4.42 -9.98
CA LYS A 57 12.08 -3.91 -11.22
C LYS A 57 13.23 -3.57 -12.18
N HIS A 58 13.22 -4.20 -13.36
CA HIS A 58 14.26 -4.10 -14.39
C HIS A 58 15.53 -4.93 -14.16
N GLU A 59 15.58 -5.75 -13.12
CA GLU A 59 16.66 -6.72 -12.97
C GLU A 59 16.42 -7.99 -13.81
N PRO A 60 17.49 -8.72 -14.19
CA PRO A 60 17.37 -10.03 -14.80
C PRO A 60 16.52 -10.96 -13.94
N VAL A 61 15.66 -11.74 -14.58
CA VAL A 61 14.77 -12.66 -13.88
C VAL A 61 15.61 -13.75 -13.22
N ALA A 62 15.74 -13.68 -11.90
CA ALA A 62 16.56 -14.60 -11.11
C ALA A 62 15.77 -15.83 -10.62
N ASN A 63 14.45 -15.90 -10.82
CA ASN A 63 13.63 -16.99 -10.33
C ASN A 63 13.56 -18.18 -11.30
N ALA A 64 13.56 -19.39 -10.76
CA ALA A 64 13.44 -20.63 -11.53
C ALA A 64 12.10 -20.74 -12.30
N ALA A 65 11.09 -19.98 -11.86
CA ALA A 65 9.79 -19.94 -12.49
C ALA A 65 9.74 -19.04 -13.75
N GLY A 66 10.74 -18.20 -14.02
CA GLY A 66 10.67 -17.20 -15.09
C GLY A 66 9.48 -16.23 -14.93
N ASN A 67 8.98 -16.03 -13.72
CA ASN A 67 7.85 -15.14 -13.45
C ASN A 67 8.34 -13.69 -13.43
N THR A 68 7.56 -12.78 -14.01
CA THR A 68 7.91 -11.37 -14.14
C THR A 68 6.78 -10.49 -13.67
N ARG A 69 7.10 -9.25 -13.28
CA ARG A 69 6.07 -8.23 -13.04
C ARG A 69 5.24 -7.98 -14.31
N ASN A 70 3.94 -7.84 -14.18
CA ASN A 70 2.99 -7.57 -15.25
C ASN A 70 2.06 -6.40 -14.88
N GLY A 71 2.63 -5.20 -14.87
CA GLY A 71 1.90 -3.96 -14.61
C GLY A 71 1.38 -3.83 -13.18
N ARG A 72 0.36 -2.98 -13.03
CA ARG A 72 -0.34 -2.72 -11.75
C ARG A 72 -1.85 -2.85 -11.95
N SER A 73 -2.56 -3.15 -10.88
CA SER A 73 -4.04 -3.14 -10.85
C SER A 73 -4.54 -2.16 -9.80
N ARG A 74 -5.63 -1.47 -10.11
CA ARG A 74 -6.24 -0.51 -9.17
C ARG A 74 -7.18 -1.24 -8.21
N LYS A 75 -7.08 -0.92 -6.92
CA LYS A 75 -8.06 -1.27 -5.89
C LYS A 75 -8.34 -0.04 -5.03
N THR A 76 -9.53 0.02 -4.43
CA THR A 76 -9.90 1.08 -3.49
C THR A 76 -9.98 0.50 -2.09
N LEU A 77 -9.13 0.98 -1.20
CA LEU A 77 -9.22 0.69 0.23
C LEU A 77 -10.29 1.57 0.86
N LYS A 78 -11.06 1.03 1.80
CA LYS A 78 -12.03 1.77 2.60
C LYS A 78 -11.55 1.76 4.04
N GLY A 79 -11.47 2.94 4.65
CA GLY A 79 -11.09 3.09 6.05
C GLY A 79 -11.67 4.38 6.63
N GLU A 80 -11.23 4.75 7.83
CA GLU A 80 -11.69 5.96 8.53
C GLU A 80 -11.31 7.25 7.77
N PHE A 81 -10.27 7.19 6.94
CA PHE A 81 -9.85 8.25 6.01
C PHE A 81 -10.67 8.28 4.70
N GLY A 82 -11.76 7.51 4.62
CA GLY A 82 -12.61 7.37 3.45
C GLY A 82 -12.08 6.39 2.40
N GLU A 83 -12.40 6.64 1.14
CA GLU A 83 -11.98 5.80 0.02
C GLU A 83 -10.58 6.19 -0.49
N LEU A 84 -9.68 5.21 -0.56
CA LEU A 84 -8.29 5.39 -0.97
C LEU A 84 -7.95 4.50 -2.17
N PRO A 85 -7.87 5.06 -3.39
CA PRO A 85 -7.47 4.31 -4.57
C PRO A 85 -5.95 4.07 -4.57
N ILE A 86 -5.56 2.80 -4.56
CA ILE A 86 -4.17 2.31 -4.59
C ILE A 86 -3.89 1.51 -5.85
N GLU A 87 -2.62 1.50 -6.27
CA GLU A 87 -2.11 0.66 -7.35
C GLU A 87 -1.29 -0.50 -6.80
N ILE A 88 -1.76 -1.71 -7.06
CA ILE A 88 -1.16 -2.95 -6.57
C ILE A 88 -0.30 -3.56 -7.67
N PRO A 89 0.98 -3.88 -7.41
CA PRO A 89 1.82 -4.57 -8.38
C PRO A 89 1.28 -5.98 -8.66
N ARG A 90 1.44 -6.46 -9.89
CA ARG A 90 1.04 -7.81 -10.27
C ARG A 90 2.18 -8.57 -10.93
N ASP A 91 2.14 -9.89 -10.78
CA ASP A 91 2.99 -10.82 -11.50
C ASP A 91 2.28 -11.37 -12.76
N ARG A 92 3.04 -11.94 -13.68
CA ARG A 92 2.55 -12.44 -14.98
C ARG A 92 1.71 -13.70 -14.85
N ARG A 93 1.97 -14.52 -13.83
CA ARG A 93 1.21 -15.75 -13.57
C ARG A 93 -0.09 -15.49 -12.82
N ALA A 94 -0.39 -14.23 -12.48
CA ALA A 94 -1.58 -13.83 -11.73
C ALA A 94 -1.71 -14.59 -10.40
N CYS A 95 -0.59 -14.92 -9.76
CA CYS A 95 -0.57 -15.59 -8.47
C CYS A 95 -0.96 -14.56 -7.40
N ALA A 96 -2.26 -14.43 -7.19
CA ALA A 96 -2.88 -13.38 -6.39
C ALA A 96 -2.72 -13.53 -4.86
N GLU A 97 -1.91 -14.48 -4.40
CA GLU A 97 -1.82 -14.84 -2.97
C GLU A 97 -1.19 -13.75 -2.08
N PHE A 98 -0.34 -12.88 -2.62
CA PHE A 98 0.32 -11.84 -1.81
C PHE A 98 -0.51 -10.55 -1.62
N CYS A 99 -1.74 -10.49 -2.15
CA CYS A 99 -2.57 -9.30 -1.97
C CYS A 99 -3.17 -9.18 -0.55
N VAL A 100 -2.96 -10.14 0.36
CA VAL A 100 -3.78 -10.27 1.58
C VAL A 100 -3.07 -9.88 2.87
N THR A 101 -1.74 -9.81 2.97
CA THR A 101 -1.10 -9.47 4.26
C THR A 101 -1.44 -8.05 4.74
N VAL A 102 -1.77 -7.13 3.82
CA VAL A 102 -2.31 -5.79 4.14
C VAL A 102 -3.84 -5.79 4.32
N VAL A 103 -4.55 -6.80 3.81
CA VAL A 103 -6.02 -6.93 3.95
C VAL A 103 -6.42 -7.56 5.29
N TRP A 104 -5.58 -8.41 5.90
CA TRP A 104 -5.87 -9.04 7.19
C TRP A 104 -5.89 -8.07 8.38
N VAL A 105 -5.51 -6.79 8.21
CA VAL A 105 -5.56 -5.80 9.30
C VAL A 105 -6.90 -5.03 9.35
N THR A 106 -7.77 -5.14 8.34
CA THR A 106 -9.08 -4.43 8.33
C THR A 106 -10.29 -5.35 8.09
N ALA A 107 -10.15 -6.66 8.25
CA ALA A 107 -11.24 -7.61 8.06
C ALA A 107 -11.61 -8.30 9.37
N GLU A 108 -11.90 -7.52 10.40
CA GLU A 108 -12.83 -7.95 11.43
C GLU A 108 -14.04 -7.02 11.32
N GLU A 109 -15.19 -7.63 11.01
CA GLU A 109 -16.52 -7.01 10.84
C GLU A 109 -16.91 -6.50 9.43
N VAL A 110 -17.14 -7.44 8.50
CA VAL A 110 -18.38 -7.42 7.70
C VAL A 110 -18.92 -8.85 7.64
N ALA A 111 -19.93 -9.13 8.47
CA ALA A 111 -20.66 -10.39 8.49
C ALA A 111 -21.27 -10.73 7.10
N PRO A 112 -21.39 -12.02 6.73
CA PRO A 112 -22.06 -12.40 5.50
C PRO A 112 -23.53 -11.98 5.56
N ARG A 113 -23.98 -11.22 4.55
CA ARG A 113 -25.41 -11.01 4.31
C ARG A 113 -26.03 -12.37 4.03
N THR A 114 -26.90 -12.81 4.93
CA THR A 114 -27.85 -13.88 4.68
C THR A 114 -28.85 -13.44 3.61
N GLY A 115 -29.16 -14.35 2.70
CA GLY A 115 -30.20 -14.22 1.69
C GLY A 115 -29.97 -15.29 0.64
N SER A 116 -30.92 -16.11 0.22
CA SER A 116 -32.35 -16.27 0.49
C SER A 116 -32.71 -17.69 0.08
#